data_AF-A0A2R7S339-F1
#
_entry.id   AF-A0A2R7S339-F1
#
_cell.length_a   1.000
_cell.length_b   1.000
_cell.length_c   1.000
_cell.angle_alpha   90.00
_cell.angle_beta   90.00
_cell.angle_gamma   90.00
#
_symmetry.space_group_name_H-M   'P 1'
#
loop_
_entity.id
_entity.type
_entity.pdbx_description
1 polymer ?
#
loop_
_entity_poly.entity_id
_entity_poly.type
_entity_poly.pdbx_seq_one_letter_code
_entity_poly.pdbx_strand_id
1 'polypeptide(L)'
;MPAPEPDPSSRLAVGSEPVNRRTRRLQPTVAEAQPEAVQQRQQQLRARHALGRPLAAGPQLAQAAAPLPLVARVQAGVGVASLSGALFVSQPLAVGVLVAVGSAGLAWAAHGVWRLRRATGEPGQAPLLSREALQALDGLLHRAAPELPADAGAALQAVKQALAQAQQPGAADRLGMQDRAFVQQCVARYLPDSLEAYLRMPAARRAQPLAPGQPSADEALVQQLMALHEGLQRRLRPQGDEAAEALLRQQRFLDAKSRE
;
A
#
# COMPACT_ATOMS: atom_id res chain seq x y z
N MET A 1 84.88 -4.05 -34.73
CA MET A 1 85.15 -3.46 -33.41
C MET A 1 84.84 -1.97 -33.45
N PRO A 2 84.29 -1.35 -32.40
CA PRO A 2 83.23 -1.78 -31.48
C PRO A 2 81.96 -0.89 -31.62
N ALA A 3 80.84 -1.37 -31.10
CA ALA A 3 79.62 -0.58 -30.93
C ALA A 3 79.78 0.40 -29.75
N PRO A 4 79.29 1.66 -29.84
CA PRO A 4 79.19 2.52 -28.67
C PRO A 4 77.98 2.13 -27.81
N GLU A 5 78.26 1.83 -26.55
CA GLU A 5 77.31 1.58 -25.46
C GLU A 5 76.32 2.74 -25.28
N PRO A 6 75.02 2.48 -25.03
CA PRO A 6 74.11 3.51 -24.56
C PRO A 6 74.34 3.81 -23.07
N ASP A 7 74.51 5.10 -22.79
CA ASP A 7 74.75 5.76 -21.50
C ASP A 7 73.67 5.42 -20.43
N PRO A 8 74.05 5.01 -19.20
CA PRO A 8 73.14 4.60 -18.12
C PRO A 8 72.49 5.74 -17.32
N SER A 9 72.38 6.96 -17.86
CA SER A 9 71.77 8.11 -17.16
C SER A 9 70.25 8.25 -17.39
N SER A 10 69.57 7.15 -17.68
CA SER A 10 68.11 6.99 -17.56
C SER A 10 67.72 6.85 -16.09
N ARG A 11 67.48 7.96 -15.39
CA ARG A 11 66.79 7.97 -14.08
C ARG A 11 66.30 9.37 -13.71
N LEU A 12 65.32 9.86 -14.47
CA LEU A 12 64.41 10.91 -14.02
C LEU A 12 62.98 10.38 -14.10
N ALA A 13 62.58 9.67 -13.04
CA ALA A 13 61.18 9.34 -12.79
C ALA A 13 60.49 10.59 -12.23
N VAL A 14 59.90 11.38 -13.10
CA VAL A 14 59.00 12.48 -12.72
C VAL A 14 57.69 11.85 -12.27
N GLY A 15 57.52 11.73 -10.95
CA GLY A 15 56.24 11.42 -10.32
C GLY A 15 55.32 12.62 -10.42
N SER A 16 54.55 12.72 -11.49
CA SER A 16 53.49 13.72 -11.65
C SER A 16 52.14 13.05 -11.50
N GLU A 17 51.71 12.84 -10.25
CA GLU A 17 50.32 13.01 -9.81
C GLU A 17 50.19 12.68 -8.30
N PRO A 18 49.46 13.49 -7.51
CA PRO A 18 49.14 13.15 -6.14
C PRO A 18 48.16 11.97 -6.12
N VAL A 19 48.69 10.76 -5.90
CA VAL A 19 47.89 9.54 -5.74
C VAL A 19 47.05 9.67 -4.47
N ASN A 20 45.80 10.10 -4.65
CA ASN A 20 44.79 10.20 -3.62
C ASN A 20 44.35 8.77 -3.23
N ARG A 21 45.12 8.12 -2.33
CA ARG A 21 44.91 6.71 -1.91
C ARG A 21 43.57 6.45 -1.19
N ARG A 22 42.79 7.49 -0.86
CA ARG A 22 41.53 7.37 -0.10
C ARG A 22 40.29 7.03 -0.93
N THR A 23 40.39 6.96 -2.26
CA THR A 23 39.27 6.57 -3.14
C THR A 23 39.53 5.25 -3.88
N ARG A 24 40.40 4.38 -3.37
CA ARG A 24 40.40 2.97 -3.78
C ARG A 24 39.19 2.28 -3.14
N ARG A 25 37.99 2.60 -3.63
CA ARG A 25 36.87 1.67 -3.53
C ARG A 25 37.38 0.38 -4.15
N LEU A 26 37.47 -0.68 -3.35
CA LEU A 26 37.42 -2.02 -3.90
C LEU A 26 36.24 -2.01 -4.87
N GLN A 27 36.52 -2.10 -6.17
CA GLN A 27 35.51 -2.56 -7.10
C GLN A 27 35.14 -3.94 -6.57
N PRO A 28 33.92 -4.15 -6.03
CA PRO A 28 33.44 -5.51 -5.95
C PRO A 28 33.53 -6.01 -7.39
N THR A 29 34.21 -7.13 -7.58
CA THR A 29 34.11 -7.93 -8.79
C THR A 29 32.63 -8.23 -8.97
N VAL A 30 31.93 -7.35 -9.69
CA VAL A 30 30.54 -7.53 -10.08
C VAL A 30 30.62 -8.60 -11.14
N ALA A 31 30.55 -9.85 -10.68
CA ALA A 31 30.19 -10.97 -11.52
C ALA A 31 28.98 -10.55 -12.38
N GLU A 32 29.09 -10.79 -13.67
CA GLU A 32 28.25 -10.35 -14.79
C GLU A 32 26.78 -10.85 -14.75
N ALA A 33 26.22 -11.09 -13.58
CA ALA A 33 24.97 -11.81 -13.39
C ALA A 33 23.85 -10.96 -12.77
N GLN A 34 23.63 -9.69 -13.14
CA GLN A 34 22.39 -8.99 -12.73
C GLN A 34 21.71 -8.04 -13.75
N PRO A 35 21.79 -8.21 -15.09
CA PRO A 35 20.90 -7.46 -15.99
C PRO A 35 19.41 -7.82 -15.74
N GLU A 36 19.11 -9.09 -15.45
CA GLU A 36 17.72 -9.55 -15.26
C GLU A 36 17.08 -9.00 -13.98
N ALA A 37 17.79 -9.01 -12.85
CA ALA A 37 17.27 -8.49 -11.58
C ALA A 37 16.99 -6.97 -11.66
N VAL A 38 17.82 -6.22 -12.39
CA VAL A 38 17.62 -4.79 -12.62
C VAL A 38 16.42 -4.56 -13.56
N GLN A 39 16.29 -5.33 -14.64
CA GLN A 39 15.14 -5.24 -15.54
C GLN A 39 13.83 -5.58 -14.83
N GLN A 40 13.79 -6.65 -14.03
CA GLN A 40 12.64 -7.00 -13.20
C GLN A 40 12.27 -5.88 -12.23
N ARG A 41 13.27 -5.26 -11.57
CA ARG A 41 13.03 -4.12 -10.67
C ARG A 41 12.50 -2.90 -11.42
N GLN A 42 13.00 -2.61 -12.62
CA GLN A 42 12.48 -1.51 -13.46
C GLN A 42 11.05 -1.78 -13.93
N GLN A 43 10.74 -3.00 -14.35
CA GLN A 43 9.38 -3.43 -14.71
C GLN A 43 8.44 -3.30 -13.50
N GLN A 44 8.89 -3.73 -12.32
CA GLN A 44 8.14 -3.59 -11.07
C GLN A 44 7.87 -2.12 -10.74
N LEU A 45 8.85 -1.23 -10.92
CA LEU A 45 8.66 0.21 -10.72
C LEU A 45 7.66 0.79 -11.74
N ARG A 46 7.79 0.47 -13.03
CA ARG A 46 6.86 0.95 -14.07
C ARG A 46 5.43 0.52 -13.80
N ALA A 47 5.21 -0.74 -13.44
CA ALA A 47 3.89 -1.22 -13.09
C ALA A 47 3.34 -0.58 -11.81
N ARG A 48 4.18 -0.30 -10.81
CA ARG A 48 3.78 0.45 -9.61
C ARG A 48 3.43 1.90 -9.93
N HIS A 49 4.11 2.52 -10.89
CA HIS A 49 3.76 3.85 -11.37
C HIS A 49 2.44 3.86 -12.17
N ALA A 50 2.21 2.85 -13.01
CA ALA A 50 1.00 2.74 -13.81
C ALA A 50 -0.24 2.37 -12.99
N LEU A 51 -0.13 1.37 -12.10
CA LEU A 51 -1.27 0.80 -11.39
C LEU A 51 -1.36 1.21 -9.91
N GLY A 52 -0.36 1.90 -9.38
CA GLY A 52 -0.30 2.27 -7.97
C GLY A 52 0.02 1.11 -7.02
N ARG A 53 -0.36 1.28 -5.74
CA ARG A 53 -0.07 0.32 -4.66
C ARG A 53 -0.79 -1.03 -4.87
N PRO A 54 -0.16 -2.18 -4.59
CA PRO A 54 -0.82 -3.50 -4.67
C PRO A 54 -2.00 -3.59 -3.70
N LEU A 55 -3.09 -4.24 -4.12
CA LEU A 55 -4.30 -4.42 -3.31
C LEU A 55 -4.02 -5.29 -2.08
N ALA A 56 -3.16 -6.31 -2.22
CA ALA A 56 -2.78 -7.22 -1.15
C ALA A 56 -1.98 -6.56 -0.02
N ALA A 57 -1.46 -5.35 -0.23
CA ALA A 57 -0.81 -4.57 0.83
C ALA A 57 -1.81 -4.00 1.85
N GLY A 58 -3.11 -4.25 1.66
CA GLY A 58 -4.18 -3.91 2.58
C GLY A 58 -4.56 -2.43 2.59
N PRO A 59 -5.69 -2.09 3.24
CA PRO A 59 -6.10 -0.71 3.43
C PRO A 59 -4.99 0.05 4.15
N GLN A 60 -4.59 1.17 3.57
CA GLN A 60 -3.76 2.13 4.28
C GLN A 60 -4.67 2.74 5.34
N LEU A 61 -4.62 2.20 6.56
CA LEU A 61 -5.02 2.99 7.71
C LEU A 61 -4.16 4.24 7.61
N ALA A 62 -4.76 5.32 7.11
CA ALA A 62 -4.26 6.65 7.38
C ALA A 62 -4.27 6.69 8.91
N GLN A 63 -3.12 6.39 9.52
CA GLN A 63 -2.85 6.77 10.88
C GLN A 63 -2.83 8.30 10.81
N ALA A 64 -4.01 8.92 10.78
CA ALA A 64 -4.20 10.19 11.40
C ALA A 64 -3.60 9.97 12.78
N ALA A 65 -2.43 10.55 13.03
CA ALA A 65 -1.85 10.57 14.34
C ALA A 65 -2.90 11.26 15.21
N ALA A 66 -3.80 10.47 15.82
CA ALA A 66 -4.79 10.98 16.73
C ALA A 66 -3.98 11.81 17.74
N PRO A 67 -4.28 13.11 17.92
CA PRO A 67 -3.56 13.89 18.88
C PRO A 67 -3.67 13.14 20.21
N LEU A 68 -2.51 12.73 20.74
CA LEU A 68 -2.45 12.03 22.02
C LEU A 68 -3.39 12.76 22.99
N PRO A 69 -4.32 12.06 23.66
CA PRO A 69 -5.26 12.71 24.56
C PRO A 69 -4.46 13.56 25.55
N LEU A 70 -4.98 14.73 25.91
CA LEU A 70 -4.27 15.74 26.70
C LEU A 70 -3.65 15.13 27.98
N VAL A 71 -4.33 14.14 28.57
CA VAL A 71 -3.86 13.33 29.70
C VAL A 71 -2.57 12.54 29.40
N ALA A 72 -2.45 11.93 28.22
CA ALA A 72 -1.24 11.23 27.79
C ALA A 72 -0.06 12.18 27.52
N ARG A 73 -0.34 13.41 27.06
CA ARG A 73 0.70 14.46 26.91
C ARG A 73 1.21 14.95 28.26
N VAL A 74 0.31 15.16 29.23
CA VAL A 74 0.68 15.56 30.59
C VAL A 74 1.48 14.45 31.29
N GLN A 75 1.07 13.18 31.16
CA GLN A 75 1.79 12.06 31.77
C GLN A 75 3.17 11.80 31.15
N ALA A 76 3.32 11.95 29.83
CA ALA A 76 4.63 11.88 29.18
C ALA A 76 5.57 13.01 29.66
N GLY A 77 5.03 14.22 29.88
CA GLY A 77 5.79 15.34 30.45
C GLY A 77 6.25 15.09 31.89
N VAL A 78 5.39 14.51 32.73
CA VAL A 78 5.72 14.17 34.13
C VAL A 78 6.79 13.08 34.21
N GLY A 79 6.76 12.08 33.31
CA GLY A 79 7.78 11.02 33.25
C GLY A 79 9.18 11.52 32.84
N VAL A 80 9.26 12.48 31.92
CA VAL A 80 10.55 13.08 31.51
C VAL A 80 11.10 14.01 32.58
N ALA A 81 10.23 14.78 33.26
CA ALA A 81 10.63 15.65 34.36
C ALA A 81 11.12 14.86 35.59
N SER A 82 10.50 13.72 35.90
CA SER A 82 10.95 12.86 37.01
C SER A 82 12.27 12.15 36.73
N LEU A 83 12.48 11.68 35.50
CA LEU A 83 13.77 11.08 35.10
C LEU A 83 14.91 12.11 35.08
N SER A 84 14.61 13.36 34.70
CA SER A 84 15.59 14.46 34.71
C SER A 84 15.87 14.96 36.14
N GLY A 85 14.88 14.97 37.03
CA GLY A 85 15.04 15.31 38.44
C GLY A 85 15.93 14.34 39.22
N ALA A 86 15.95 13.06 38.82
CA ALA A 86 16.83 12.05 39.42
C ALA A 86 18.33 12.33 39.23
N LEU A 87 18.70 13.16 38.24
CA LEU A 87 20.10 13.56 38.01
C LEU A 87 20.61 14.61 39.01
N PHE A 88 19.72 15.27 39.76
CA PHE A 88 20.06 16.37 40.68
C PHE A 88 19.86 16.03 42.17
N VAL A 89 19.38 14.82 42.49
CA VAL A 89 19.16 14.39 43.88
C VAL A 89 20.34 13.52 44.34
N SER A 90 21.10 13.99 45.34
CA SER A 90 22.29 13.31 45.87
C SER A 90 22.00 12.11 46.78
N GLN A 91 20.73 11.84 47.08
CA GLN A 91 20.33 10.74 47.95
C GLN A 91 19.97 9.48 47.14
N PRO A 92 20.72 8.36 47.31
CA PRO A 92 20.56 7.17 46.48
C PRO A 92 19.20 6.48 46.62
N LEU A 93 18.53 6.61 47.78
CA LEU A 93 17.19 6.07 48.01
C LEU A 93 16.12 6.82 47.20
N ALA A 94 16.27 8.12 47.00
CA ALA A 94 15.30 8.94 46.26
C ALA A 94 15.35 8.65 44.75
N VAL A 95 16.55 8.37 44.22
CA VAL A 95 16.75 7.97 42.82
C VAL A 95 16.07 6.63 42.53
N GLY A 96 16.18 5.66 43.43
CA GLY A 96 15.54 4.35 43.27
C GLY A 96 14.01 4.43 43.15
N VAL A 97 13.37 5.26 43.99
CA VAL A 97 11.91 5.44 43.97
C VAL A 97 11.46 6.15 42.69
N LEU A 98 12.18 7.17 42.23
CA LEU A 98 11.87 7.91 41.00
C LEU A 98 11.96 7.02 39.74
N VAL A 99 13.00 6.18 39.65
CA VAL A 99 13.15 5.23 38.53
C VAL A 99 12.07 4.16 38.54
N ALA A 100 11.71 3.65 39.73
CA ALA A 100 10.65 2.65 39.86
C ALA A 100 9.27 3.21 39.46
N VAL A 101 8.93 4.43 39.89
CA VAL A 101 7.67 5.08 39.53
C VAL A 101 7.63 5.46 38.05
N GLY A 102 8.73 5.97 37.49
CA GLY A 102 8.83 6.32 36.07
C GLY A 102 8.70 5.11 35.14
N SER A 103 9.37 4.00 35.46
CA SER A 103 9.30 2.76 34.69
C SER A 103 7.93 2.09 34.78
N ALA A 104 7.29 2.09 35.96
CA ALA A 104 5.93 1.59 36.13
C ALA A 104 4.91 2.40 35.32
N GLY A 105 5.04 3.74 35.30
CA GLY A 105 4.17 4.61 34.50
C GLY A 105 4.32 4.37 32.99
N LEU A 106 5.55 4.20 32.50
CA LEU A 106 5.83 3.87 31.10
C LEU A 106 5.28 2.49 30.71
N ALA A 107 5.46 1.48 31.58
CA ALA A 107 4.92 0.13 31.35
C ALA A 107 3.38 0.13 31.29
N TRP A 108 2.73 0.89 32.16
CA TRP A 108 1.26 0.98 32.18
C TRP A 108 0.70 1.74 30.97
N ALA A 109 1.36 2.84 30.55
CA ALA A 109 1.01 3.57 29.33
C ALA A 109 1.19 2.69 28.06
N ALA A 110 2.29 1.94 27.98
CA ALA A 110 2.52 0.98 26.90
C ALA A 110 1.44 -0.12 26.90
N HIS A 111 1.06 -0.62 28.08
CA HIS A 111 0.00 -1.62 28.21
C HIS A 111 -1.38 -1.07 27.81
N GLY A 112 -1.69 0.20 28.13
CA GLY A 112 -2.92 0.88 27.72
C GLY A 112 -3.04 1.08 26.22
N VAL A 113 -1.96 1.53 25.55
CA VAL A 113 -1.90 1.63 24.08
C VAL A 113 -2.05 0.26 23.42
N TRP A 114 -1.47 -0.78 24.01
CA TRP A 114 -1.57 -2.15 23.52
C TRP A 114 -2.98 -2.74 23.70
N ARG A 115 -3.66 -2.43 24.82
CA ARG A 115 -5.07 -2.81 25.04
C ARG A 115 -6.03 -2.06 24.13
N LEU A 116 -5.83 -0.76 23.88
CA LEU A 116 -6.63 -0.03 22.89
C LEU A 116 -6.47 -0.61 21.48
N ARG A 117 -5.24 -1.00 21.10
CA ARG A 117 -5.01 -1.70 19.82
C ARG A 117 -5.68 -3.07 19.75
N ARG A 118 -5.80 -3.79 20.88
CA ARG A 118 -6.50 -5.07 20.96
C ARG A 118 -8.02 -4.93 21.02
N ALA A 119 -8.55 -3.87 21.63
CA ALA A 119 -9.99 -3.64 21.77
C ALA A 119 -10.67 -3.25 20.45
N THR A 120 -9.93 -2.73 19.46
CA THR A 120 -10.43 -2.55 18.08
C THR A 120 -10.33 -3.81 17.21
N GLY A 121 -9.82 -4.91 17.75
CA GLY A 121 -9.85 -6.22 17.10
C GLY A 121 -11.08 -7.00 17.56
N GLU A 122 -12.25 -6.64 17.07
CA GLU A 122 -13.43 -7.51 17.14
C GLU A 122 -13.03 -8.90 16.60
N PRO A 123 -13.23 -9.98 17.38
CA PRO A 123 -12.88 -11.32 16.96
C PRO A 123 -13.90 -11.81 15.93
N GLY A 124 -13.45 -12.09 14.70
CA GLY A 124 -14.08 -13.13 13.89
C GLY A 124 -14.83 -12.74 12.61
N GLN A 125 -14.77 -11.51 12.11
CA GLN A 125 -15.19 -11.30 10.72
C GLN A 125 -14.09 -11.72 9.75
N ALA A 126 -14.37 -12.78 9.00
CA ALA A 126 -13.53 -13.20 7.89
C ALA A 126 -13.32 -12.02 6.93
N PRO A 127 -12.08 -11.78 6.46
CA PRO A 127 -11.81 -10.68 5.56
C PRO A 127 -12.67 -10.82 4.30
N LEU A 128 -13.26 -9.71 3.83
CA LEU A 128 -14.13 -9.70 2.65
C LEU A 128 -13.46 -10.36 1.44
N LEU A 129 -12.17 -10.09 1.26
CA LEU A 129 -11.32 -10.61 0.20
C LEU A 129 -10.16 -11.38 0.82
N SER A 130 -9.91 -12.60 0.33
CA SER A 130 -8.77 -13.39 0.80
C SER A 130 -7.46 -12.74 0.33
N ARG A 131 -6.45 -12.76 1.21
CA ARG A 131 -5.12 -12.20 0.90
C ARG A 131 -4.49 -12.90 -0.31
N GLU A 132 -4.69 -14.21 -0.42
CA GLU A 132 -4.19 -15.02 -1.54
C GLU A 132 -4.82 -14.59 -2.87
N ALA A 133 -6.14 -14.41 -2.93
CA ALA A 133 -6.81 -13.96 -4.15
C ALA A 133 -6.34 -12.57 -4.58
N LEU A 134 -6.12 -11.67 -3.62
CA LEU A 134 -5.55 -10.34 -3.89
C LEU A 134 -4.12 -10.41 -4.41
N GLN A 135 -3.29 -11.31 -3.87
CA GLN A 135 -1.91 -11.50 -4.35
C GLN A 135 -1.88 -12.07 -5.76
N ALA A 136 -2.71 -13.07 -6.04
CA ALA A 136 -2.88 -13.63 -7.37
C ALA A 136 -3.34 -12.55 -8.37
N LEU A 137 -4.33 -11.75 -7.97
CA LEU A 137 -4.81 -10.63 -8.80
C LEU A 137 -3.69 -9.59 -9.01
N ASP A 138 -2.98 -9.15 -7.98
CA ASP A 138 -1.87 -8.20 -8.12
C ASP A 138 -0.77 -8.72 -9.07
N GLY A 139 -0.47 -10.03 -9.02
CA GLY A 139 0.45 -10.67 -9.96
C GLY A 139 -0.05 -10.66 -11.40
N LEU A 140 -1.35 -10.90 -11.62
CA LEU A 140 -1.96 -10.80 -12.94
C LEU A 140 -1.98 -9.35 -13.45
N LEU A 141 -2.34 -8.39 -12.60
CA LEU A 141 -2.33 -6.96 -12.93
C LEU A 141 -0.91 -6.52 -13.33
N HIS A 142 0.12 -7.01 -12.63
CA HIS A 142 1.51 -6.71 -12.97
C HIS A 142 1.90 -7.20 -14.37
N ARG A 143 1.47 -8.42 -14.74
CA ARG A 143 1.70 -9.01 -16.07
C ARG A 143 0.87 -8.31 -17.16
N ALA A 144 -0.35 -7.90 -16.85
CA ALA A 144 -1.23 -7.24 -17.81
C ALA A 144 -0.83 -5.79 -18.09
N ALA A 145 -0.33 -5.06 -17.09
CA ALA A 145 -0.01 -3.63 -17.18
C ALA A 145 0.72 -3.18 -18.47
N PRO A 146 1.81 -3.83 -18.93
CA PRO A 146 2.52 -3.40 -20.13
C PRO A 146 1.77 -3.69 -21.44
N GLU A 147 0.79 -4.58 -21.42
CA GLU A 147 0.06 -5.06 -22.61
C GLU A 147 -1.27 -4.31 -22.81
N LEU A 148 -1.68 -3.49 -21.84
CA LEU A 148 -2.98 -2.81 -21.85
C LEU A 148 -2.92 -1.48 -22.63
N PRO A 149 -3.94 -1.16 -23.45
CA PRO A 149 -4.10 0.17 -24.00
C PRO A 149 -4.40 1.17 -22.88
N ALA A 150 -4.10 2.45 -23.13
CA ALA A 150 -4.20 3.51 -22.12
C ALA A 150 -5.59 3.58 -21.46
N ASP A 151 -6.65 3.47 -22.26
CA ASP A 151 -8.04 3.53 -21.77
C ASP A 151 -8.39 2.34 -20.87
N ALA A 152 -7.94 1.13 -21.24
CA ALA A 152 -8.13 -0.06 -20.39
C ALA A 152 -7.32 0.05 -19.10
N GLY A 153 -6.11 0.63 -19.16
CA GLY A 153 -5.30 0.94 -17.98
C GLY A 153 -6.03 1.87 -17.01
N ALA A 154 -6.63 2.95 -17.51
CA ALA A 154 -7.42 3.89 -16.71
C ALA A 154 -8.68 3.22 -16.10
N ALA A 155 -9.43 2.46 -16.88
CA ALA A 155 -10.59 1.71 -16.39
C ALA A 155 -10.21 0.69 -15.31
N LEU A 156 -9.10 -0.04 -15.51
CA LEU A 156 -8.56 -1.00 -14.55
C LEU A 156 -8.14 -0.32 -13.24
N GLN A 157 -7.52 0.87 -13.33
CA GLN A 157 -7.17 1.65 -12.15
C GLN A 157 -8.43 2.07 -11.36
N ALA A 158 -9.51 2.45 -12.04
CA ALA A 158 -10.78 2.78 -11.40
C ALA A 158 -11.42 1.56 -10.69
N VAL A 159 -11.38 0.38 -11.32
CA VAL A 159 -11.79 -0.89 -10.68
C VAL A 159 -10.94 -1.16 -9.44
N LYS A 160 -9.62 -1.02 -9.54
CA LYS A 160 -8.69 -1.23 -8.43
C LYS A 160 -8.96 -0.27 -7.26
N GLN A 161 -9.24 0.99 -7.54
CA GLN A 161 -9.61 1.97 -6.51
C GLN A 161 -10.92 1.58 -5.81
N ALA A 162 -11.94 1.14 -6.55
CA ALA A 162 -13.20 0.65 -5.97
C ALA A 162 -12.97 -0.58 -5.08
N LEU A 163 -12.15 -1.55 -5.51
CA LEU A 163 -11.77 -2.70 -4.69
C LEU A 163 -10.97 -2.30 -3.44
N ALA A 164 -10.12 -1.28 -3.51
CA ALA A 164 -9.42 -0.74 -2.36
C ALA A 164 -10.37 -0.04 -1.37
N GLN A 165 -11.45 0.58 -1.86
CA GLN A 165 -12.52 1.15 -1.02
C GLN A 165 -13.31 0.04 -0.30
N ALA A 166 -13.63 -1.05 -1.01
CA ALA A 166 -14.31 -2.22 -0.43
C ALA A 166 -13.52 -2.89 0.71
N GLN A 167 -12.19 -2.72 0.72
CA GLN A 167 -11.30 -3.25 1.75
C GLN A 167 -11.10 -2.33 2.95
N GLN A 168 -11.68 -1.11 2.95
CA GLN A 168 -11.54 -0.21 4.09
C GLN A 168 -12.21 -0.80 5.34
N PRO A 169 -11.68 -0.53 6.54
CA PRO A 169 -12.31 -0.97 7.78
C PRO A 169 -13.77 -0.51 7.86
N GLY A 170 -14.68 -1.42 8.18
CA GLY A 170 -16.13 -1.14 8.26
C GLY A 170 -16.84 -1.01 6.91
N ALA A 171 -16.14 -1.12 5.76
CA ALA A 171 -16.78 -1.14 4.45
C ALA A 171 -17.56 -2.44 4.21
N ALA A 172 -16.95 -3.58 4.58
CA ALA A 172 -17.59 -4.89 4.46
C ALA A 172 -18.90 -4.97 5.26
N ASP A 173 -18.95 -4.36 6.45
CA ASP A 173 -20.14 -4.32 7.31
C ASP A 173 -21.34 -3.66 6.66
N ARG A 174 -21.10 -2.69 5.76
CA ARG A 174 -22.15 -1.95 5.06
C ARG A 174 -22.68 -2.67 3.82
N LEU A 175 -22.03 -3.77 3.42
CA LEU A 175 -22.42 -4.54 2.24
C LEU A 175 -23.36 -5.66 2.62
N GLY A 176 -24.49 -5.76 1.91
CA GLY A 176 -25.37 -6.92 1.97
C GLY A 176 -24.68 -8.18 1.46
N MET A 177 -25.23 -9.36 1.78
CA MET A 177 -24.64 -10.66 1.40
C MET A 177 -24.40 -10.80 -0.11
N GLN A 178 -25.35 -10.33 -0.93
CA GLN A 178 -25.23 -10.39 -2.39
C GLN A 178 -24.11 -9.47 -2.92
N ASP A 179 -23.95 -8.29 -2.32
CA ASP A 179 -22.91 -7.34 -2.72
C ASP A 179 -21.52 -7.84 -2.32
N ARG A 180 -21.41 -8.46 -1.14
CA ARG A 180 -20.17 -9.13 -0.72
C ARG A 180 -19.77 -10.24 -1.70
N ALA A 181 -20.73 -11.08 -2.08
CA ALA A 181 -20.49 -12.16 -3.06
C ALA A 181 -20.06 -11.59 -4.43
N PHE A 182 -20.67 -10.49 -4.88
CA PHE A 182 -20.27 -9.83 -6.12
C PHE A 182 -18.82 -9.31 -6.04
N VAL A 183 -18.45 -8.60 -4.97
CA VAL A 183 -17.07 -8.09 -4.78
C VAL A 183 -16.06 -9.23 -4.76
N GLN A 184 -16.40 -10.35 -4.10
CA GLN A 184 -15.56 -11.56 -4.08
C GLN A 184 -15.40 -12.16 -5.49
N GLN A 185 -16.49 -12.27 -6.26
CA GLN A 185 -16.46 -12.79 -7.62
C GLN A 185 -15.71 -11.88 -8.60
N CYS A 186 -15.76 -10.55 -8.39
CA CYS A 186 -14.95 -9.61 -9.17
C CYS A 186 -13.46 -9.95 -9.06
N VAL A 187 -12.97 -10.23 -7.85
CA VAL A 187 -11.55 -10.53 -7.59
C VAL A 187 -11.20 -11.96 -7.98
N ALA A 188 -12.06 -12.93 -7.68
CA ALA A 188 -11.77 -14.33 -7.86
C ALA A 188 -11.97 -14.83 -9.30
N ARG A 189 -12.83 -14.17 -10.09
CA ARG A 189 -13.26 -14.69 -11.40
C ARG A 189 -13.36 -13.62 -12.48
N TYR A 190 -14.21 -12.61 -12.31
CA TYR A 190 -14.54 -11.72 -13.44
C TYR A 190 -13.34 -10.92 -13.95
N LEU A 191 -12.59 -10.28 -13.04
CA LEU A 191 -11.43 -9.50 -13.44
C LEU A 191 -10.28 -10.39 -13.94
N PRO A 192 -9.94 -11.52 -13.28
CA PRO A 192 -8.98 -12.47 -13.83
C PRO A 192 -9.36 -13.00 -15.23
N ASP A 193 -10.59 -13.48 -15.41
CA ASP A 193 -11.05 -14.08 -16.67
C ASP A 193 -10.98 -13.08 -17.83
N SER A 194 -11.42 -11.83 -17.62
CA SER A 194 -11.35 -10.76 -18.62
C SER A 194 -9.91 -10.44 -19.03
N LEU A 195 -9.00 -10.27 -18.05
CA LEU A 195 -7.61 -9.96 -18.32
C LEU A 195 -6.89 -11.12 -19.00
N GLU A 196 -7.12 -12.36 -18.57
CA GLU A 196 -6.50 -13.53 -19.19
C GLU A 196 -7.03 -13.76 -20.61
N ALA A 197 -8.33 -13.61 -20.85
CA ALA A 197 -8.88 -13.71 -22.20
C ALA A 197 -8.23 -12.70 -23.15
N TYR A 198 -8.05 -11.46 -22.69
CA TYR A 198 -7.36 -10.42 -23.45
C TYR A 198 -5.87 -10.77 -23.70
N LEU A 199 -5.16 -11.23 -22.68
CA LEU A 199 -3.74 -11.57 -22.80
C LEU A 199 -3.48 -12.79 -23.69
N ARG A 200 -4.42 -13.74 -23.78
CA ARG A 200 -4.36 -14.87 -24.71
C ARG A 200 -4.48 -14.44 -26.17
N MET A 201 -5.04 -13.27 -26.46
CA MET A 201 -5.12 -12.76 -27.82
C MET A 201 -3.76 -12.24 -28.31
N PRO A 202 -3.35 -12.59 -29.56
CA PRO A 202 -2.14 -12.02 -30.16
C PRO A 202 -2.23 -10.49 -30.25
N ALA A 203 -1.20 -9.78 -29.81
CA ALA A 203 -1.17 -8.31 -29.78
C ALA A 203 -1.57 -7.66 -31.11
N ALA A 204 -1.12 -8.23 -32.24
CA ALA A 204 -1.44 -7.75 -33.58
C ALA A 204 -2.93 -7.79 -33.96
N ARG A 205 -3.77 -8.57 -33.25
CA ARG A 205 -5.21 -8.68 -33.50
C ARG A 205 -6.08 -7.90 -32.50
N ARG A 206 -5.51 -7.35 -31.42
CA ARG A 206 -6.32 -6.78 -30.33
C ARG A 206 -7.10 -5.52 -30.74
N ALA A 207 -6.49 -4.70 -31.60
CA ALA A 207 -7.12 -3.51 -32.17
C ALA A 207 -8.07 -3.81 -33.35
N GLN A 208 -8.13 -5.05 -33.83
CA GLN A 208 -9.01 -5.42 -34.94
C GLN A 208 -10.38 -5.85 -34.41
N PRO A 209 -11.48 -5.60 -35.14
CA PRO A 209 -12.80 -6.10 -34.79
C PRO A 209 -12.80 -7.62 -34.61
N LEU A 210 -13.41 -8.11 -33.53
CA LEU A 210 -13.50 -9.55 -33.25
C LEU A 210 -14.34 -10.29 -34.30
N ALA A 211 -15.36 -9.61 -34.83
CA ALA A 211 -16.22 -10.06 -35.90
C ALA A 211 -16.82 -8.85 -36.63
N PRO A 212 -17.43 -9.02 -37.82
CA PRO A 212 -18.11 -7.93 -38.51
C PRO A 212 -19.18 -7.27 -37.63
N GLY A 213 -19.04 -5.97 -37.39
CA GLY A 213 -19.95 -5.18 -36.54
C GLY A 213 -19.77 -5.38 -35.03
N GLN A 214 -18.75 -6.12 -34.59
CA GLN A 214 -18.41 -6.29 -33.17
C GLN A 214 -17.23 -5.40 -32.76
N PRO A 215 -17.13 -5.04 -31.47
CA PRO A 215 -15.99 -4.27 -30.97
C PRO A 215 -14.67 -5.02 -31.17
N SER A 216 -13.58 -4.27 -31.15
CA SER A 216 -12.24 -4.85 -31.02
C SER A 216 -12.02 -5.46 -29.63
N ALA A 217 -10.95 -6.23 -29.45
CA ALA A 217 -10.62 -6.77 -28.13
C ALA A 217 -10.28 -5.66 -27.13
N ASP A 218 -9.62 -4.60 -27.61
CA ASP A 218 -9.31 -3.40 -26.81
C ASP A 218 -10.59 -2.73 -26.31
N GLU A 219 -11.54 -2.47 -27.22
CA GLU A 219 -12.84 -1.87 -26.90
C GLU A 219 -13.66 -2.75 -25.97
N ALA A 220 -13.72 -4.06 -26.25
CA ALA A 220 -14.46 -5.01 -25.43
C ALA A 220 -13.91 -5.08 -24.01
N LEU A 221 -12.58 -5.08 -23.84
CA LEU A 221 -11.96 -5.04 -22.51
C LEU A 221 -12.31 -3.75 -21.77
N VAL A 222 -12.21 -2.59 -22.42
CA VAL A 222 -12.58 -1.30 -21.81
C VAL A 222 -14.03 -1.34 -21.34
N GLN A 223 -14.96 -1.79 -22.18
CA GLN A 223 -16.39 -1.90 -21.84
C GLN A 223 -16.61 -2.84 -20.64
N GLN A 224 -15.95 -3.99 -20.60
CA GLN A 224 -16.03 -4.93 -19.48
C GLN A 224 -15.51 -4.31 -18.18
N LEU A 225 -14.36 -3.64 -18.21
CA LEU A 225 -13.77 -3.00 -17.03
C LEU A 225 -14.64 -1.85 -16.51
N MET A 226 -15.23 -1.06 -17.41
CA MET A 226 -16.18 0.00 -17.04
C MET A 226 -17.45 -0.58 -16.41
N ALA A 227 -18.03 -1.63 -17.00
CA ALA A 227 -19.21 -2.30 -16.43
C ALA A 227 -18.94 -2.89 -15.04
N LEU A 228 -17.75 -3.47 -14.83
CA LEU A 228 -17.30 -3.93 -13.51
C LEU A 228 -17.14 -2.77 -12.53
N HIS A 229 -16.52 -1.66 -12.96
CA HIS A 229 -16.36 -0.48 -12.14
C HIS A 229 -17.71 0.09 -11.70
N GLU A 230 -18.66 0.28 -12.61
CA GLU A 230 -20.02 0.75 -12.30
C GLU A 230 -20.77 -0.23 -11.39
N GLY A 231 -20.60 -1.53 -11.61
CA GLY A 231 -21.15 -2.57 -10.75
C GLY A 231 -20.61 -2.50 -9.32
N LEU A 232 -19.32 -2.22 -9.15
CA LEU A 232 -18.71 -2.00 -7.84
C LEU A 232 -19.19 -0.69 -7.21
N GLN A 233 -19.17 0.42 -7.95
CA GLN A 233 -19.59 1.74 -7.46
C GLN A 233 -21.02 1.74 -6.94
N ARG A 234 -21.96 1.12 -7.68
CA ARG A 234 -23.36 1.03 -7.25
C ARG A 234 -23.53 0.35 -5.89
N ARG A 235 -22.72 -0.68 -5.61
CA ARG A 235 -22.80 -1.48 -4.39
C ARG A 235 -22.03 -0.89 -3.22
N LEU A 236 -20.91 -0.23 -3.52
CA LEU A 236 -20.07 0.43 -2.52
C LEU A 236 -20.64 1.78 -2.10
N ARG A 237 -21.60 2.33 -2.85
CA ARG A 237 -22.27 3.58 -2.50
C ARG A 237 -22.98 3.38 -1.16
N PRO A 238 -22.77 4.26 -0.18
CA PRO A 238 -23.46 4.17 1.10
C PRO A 238 -24.98 4.13 0.84
N GLN A 239 -25.68 3.20 1.49
CA GLN A 239 -27.14 3.26 1.60
C GLN A 239 -27.49 4.42 2.55
N GLY A 240 -27.28 5.64 2.08
CA GLY A 240 -27.50 6.88 2.84
C GLY A 240 -28.98 7.17 3.10
N ASP A 241 -29.87 6.42 2.46
CA ASP A 241 -31.30 6.69 2.53
C ASP A 241 -31.97 5.99 3.71
N GLU A 242 -31.47 4.88 4.26
CA GLU A 242 -32.22 4.17 5.32
C GLU A 242 -32.32 4.98 6.63
N ALA A 243 -31.21 5.61 7.05
CA ALA A 243 -31.21 6.46 8.24
C ALA A 243 -31.95 7.78 8.02
N ALA A 244 -31.83 8.38 6.83
CA ALA A 244 -32.58 9.57 6.44
C ALA A 244 -34.10 9.27 6.37
N GLU A 245 -34.49 8.15 5.78
CA GLU A 245 -35.87 7.66 5.73
C GLU A 245 -36.41 7.29 7.11
N ALA A 246 -35.59 6.73 8.00
CA ALA A 246 -35.98 6.49 9.39
C ALA A 246 -36.27 7.80 10.13
N LEU A 247 -35.43 8.82 9.97
CA LEU A 247 -35.66 10.16 10.54
C LEU A 247 -36.91 10.83 9.95
N LEU A 248 -37.10 10.76 8.62
CA LEU A 248 -38.29 11.29 7.96
C LEU A 248 -39.56 10.56 8.39
N ARG A 249 -39.50 9.24 8.61
CA ARG A 249 -40.63 8.47 9.19
C ARG A 249 -40.96 8.92 10.60
N GLN A 250 -39.95 9.14 11.45
CA GLN A 250 -40.17 9.67 12.80
C GLN A 250 -40.79 11.08 12.76
N GLN A 251 -40.32 11.97 11.89
CA GLN A 251 -40.90 13.30 11.73
C GLN A 251 -42.38 13.23 11.35
N ARG A 252 -42.73 12.42 10.34
CA ARG A 252 -44.13 12.24 9.92
C ARG A 252 -45.01 11.67 11.04
N PHE A 253 -44.47 10.77 11.84
CA PHE A 253 -45.17 10.22 13.01
C PHE A 253 -45.44 11.30 14.07
N LEU A 254 -44.45 12.16 14.36
CA LEU A 254 -44.60 13.26 15.31
C LEU A 254 -45.61 14.31 14.81
N ASP A 255 -45.56 14.67 13.52
CA ASP A 255 -46.49 15.62 12.90
C ASP A 255 -47.94 15.10 12.92
N ALA A 256 -48.14 13.78 12.75
CA ALA A 256 -49.44 13.15 12.89
C ALA A 256 -49.93 13.18 14.34
N LYS A 257 -49.03 12.90 15.30
CA LYS A 257 -49.32 12.93 16.74
C LYS A 257 -49.68 14.32 17.28
N SER A 258 -49.11 15.39 16.72
CA SER A 258 -49.39 16.76 17.16
C SER A 258 -50.73 17.32 16.67
N ARG A 259 -51.44 16.60 15.79
CA ARG A 259 -52.74 17.00 15.23
C ARG A 259 -53.93 16.27 15.85
N GLU A 260 -53.68 15.26 16.69
CA GLU A 260 -54.67 14.62 17.58
C GLU A 260 -54.84 15.41 18.87
#